data_AF-A0A3G9HDJ6-F1
#
_entry.id   AF-A0A3G9HDJ6-F1
#
_cell.length_a   1.000
_cell.length_b   1.000
_cell.length_c   1.000
_cell.angle_alpha   90.00
_cell.angle_beta   90.00
_cell.angle_gamma   90.00
#
_symmetry.space_group_name_H-M   'P 1'
#
loop_
_entity.id
_entity.type
_entity.pdbx_description
1 polymer ?
#
loop_
_entity_poly.entity_id
_entity_poly.type
_entity_poly.pdbx_seq_one_letter_code
_entity_poly.pdbx_strand_id
1 'polypeptide(L)'
;MRIDGAGGCFDNRIYEINNKSAWNLLLLTVNEMGVTVDSRDDENGILECHNDKKVMRFSAQAMDEETTQVFADVHGKRIQVYNWKPQDKEVNLFYDLFENKLREYRAFILCPSCKAKISSLVKFCPECGVPVK
;
A
#
# COMPACT_ATOMS: atom_id res chain seq x y z
N MET A 1 -12.29 -0.97 7.73
CA MET A 1 -13.15 -0.12 8.57
C MET A 1 -12.63 1.29 8.44
N ARG A 2 -13.50 2.24 8.08
CA ARG A 2 -13.12 3.64 7.88
C ARG A 2 -13.77 4.52 8.94
N ILE A 3 -12.96 5.39 9.54
CA ILE A 3 -13.36 6.37 10.54
C ILE A 3 -12.86 7.73 10.05
N ASP A 4 -13.80 8.57 9.60
CA ASP A 4 -13.52 9.94 9.21
C ASP A 4 -13.67 10.85 10.44
N GLY A 5 -12.61 11.59 10.78
CA GLY A 5 -12.53 12.49 11.93
C GLY A 5 -12.27 13.95 11.54
N ALA A 6 -12.39 14.85 12.50
CA ALA A 6 -12.12 16.28 12.29
C ALA A 6 -10.61 16.53 12.04
N GLY A 7 -10.22 16.49 10.77
CA GLY A 7 -8.83 16.67 10.34
C GLY A 7 -8.00 15.39 10.28
N GLY A 8 -8.66 14.22 10.24
CA GLY A 8 -7.98 12.94 10.05
C GLY A 8 -8.88 11.87 9.46
N CYS A 9 -8.27 10.86 8.86
CA CYS A 9 -8.96 9.71 8.28
C CYS A 9 -8.18 8.46 8.67
N PHE A 10 -8.85 7.53 9.34
CA PHE A 10 -8.34 6.20 9.62
C PHE A 10 -9.09 5.21 8.73
N ASP A 11 -8.37 4.42 7.95
CA ASP A 11 -8.96 3.32 7.19
C ASP A 11 -8.12 2.06 7.36
N ASN A 12 -8.79 0.92 7.34
CA ASN A 12 -8.20 -0.40 7.45
C ASN A 12 -8.82 -1.30 6.38
N ARG A 13 -7.98 -1.92 5.55
CA ARG A 13 -8.39 -2.89 4.54
C ARG A 13 -7.61 -4.19 4.70
N ILE A 14 -8.32 -5.29 4.48
CA ILE A 14 -7.78 -6.64 4.58
C ILE A 14 -7.43 -7.11 3.17
N TYR A 15 -6.21 -7.61 2.99
CA TYR A 15 -5.73 -8.14 1.72
C TYR A 15 -5.20 -9.58 1.90
N GLU A 16 -5.54 -10.47 0.97
CA GLU A 16 -5.05 -11.86 0.91
C GLU A 16 -3.64 -11.90 0.28
N ILE A 17 -2.65 -11.41 1.03
CA ILE A 17 -1.24 -11.35 0.63
C ILE A 17 -0.36 -11.65 1.85
N ASN A 18 0.77 -12.31 1.61
CA ASN A 18 1.83 -12.53 2.60
C ASN A 18 2.36 -11.20 3.18
N ASN A 19 2.51 -11.12 4.49
CA ASN A 19 2.95 -9.93 5.22
C ASN A 19 4.24 -9.31 4.66
N LYS A 20 5.24 -10.11 4.29
CA LYS A 20 6.50 -9.59 3.72
C LYS A 20 6.29 -8.88 2.38
N SER A 21 5.41 -9.41 1.54
CA SER A 21 5.09 -8.80 0.25
C SER A 21 4.22 -7.57 0.42
N ALA A 22 3.25 -7.60 1.33
CA ALA A 22 2.41 -6.46 1.67
C ALA A 22 3.25 -5.28 2.21
N TRP A 23 4.21 -5.54 3.10
CA TRP A 23 5.13 -4.53 3.62
C TRP A 23 5.99 -3.89 2.53
N ASN A 24 6.56 -4.70 1.63
CA ASN A 24 7.34 -4.18 0.51
C ASN A 24 6.49 -3.31 -0.44
N LEU A 25 5.26 -3.74 -0.73
CA LEU A 25 4.32 -2.97 -1.55
C LEU A 25 3.96 -1.64 -0.89
N LEU A 26 3.82 -1.63 0.44
CA LEU A 26 3.57 -0.44 1.23
C LEU A 26 4.74 0.54 1.16
N LEU A 27 5.98 0.07 1.30
CA LEU A 27 7.16 0.92 1.16
C LEU A 27 7.25 1.54 -0.24
N LEU A 28 6.91 0.75 -1.27
CA LEU A 28 6.88 1.24 -2.65
C LEU A 28 5.80 2.30 -2.86
N THR A 29 4.59 2.14 -2.30
CA THR A 29 3.53 3.17 -2.42
C THR A 29 3.92 4.46 -1.72
N VAL A 30 4.56 4.38 -0.55
CA VAL A 30 4.96 5.58 0.19
C VAL A 30 6.10 6.33 -0.52
N ASN A 31 7.06 5.61 -1.11
CA ASN A 31 8.09 6.23 -1.95
C ASN A 31 7.49 7.00 -3.13
N GLU A 32 6.44 6.46 -3.75
CA GLU A 32 5.79 7.09 -4.90
C GLU A 32 4.93 8.29 -4.52
N MET A 33 4.39 8.32 -3.30
CA MET A 33 3.72 9.50 -2.78
C MET A 33 4.66 10.69 -2.55
N GLY A 34 5.98 10.47 -2.51
CA GLY A 34 6.96 11.54 -2.27
C GLY A 34 6.83 12.18 -0.88
N VAL A 35 6.41 11.40 0.13
CA VAL A 35 6.26 11.86 1.51
C VAL A 35 7.57 11.62 2.26
N THR A 36 7.96 12.53 3.14
CA THR A 36 9.16 12.35 3.98
C THR A 36 8.90 11.31 5.06
N VAL A 37 9.71 10.25 5.07
CA VAL A 37 9.65 9.18 6.08
C VAL A 37 10.39 9.64 7.33
N ASP A 38 9.71 9.67 8.47
CA ASP A 38 10.29 10.04 9.77
C ASP A 38 10.89 8.84 10.48
N SER A 39 10.12 7.75 10.54
CA SER A 39 10.50 6.55 11.25
C SER A 39 10.00 5.32 10.50
N ARG A 40 10.85 4.29 10.47
CA ARG A 40 10.56 2.99 9.88
C ARG A 40 10.82 1.95 10.96
N ASP A 41 9.77 1.30 11.42
CA ASP A 41 9.86 0.16 12.32
C ASP A 41 9.48 -1.10 11.53
N ASP A 42 10.52 -1.84 11.12
CA ASP A 42 10.38 -3.09 10.37
C ASP A 42 9.93 -4.27 11.25
N GLU A 43 10.02 -4.18 12.59
CA GLU A 43 9.59 -5.25 13.50
C GLU A 43 8.08 -5.20 13.74
N ASN A 44 7.52 -4.00 13.89
CA ASN A 44 6.08 -3.81 14.08
C ASN A 44 5.32 -3.54 12.77
N GLY A 45 6.03 -3.39 11.65
CA GLY A 45 5.45 -3.05 10.36
C GLY A 45 4.76 -1.68 10.41
N ILE A 46 5.39 -0.69 11.05
CA ILE A 46 4.87 0.66 11.20
C ILE A 46 5.78 1.64 10.45
N LEU A 47 5.16 2.43 9.59
CA LEU A 47 5.82 3.50 8.85
C LEU A 47 5.17 4.82 9.22
N GLU A 48 5.95 5.71 9.81
CA GLU A 48 5.53 7.08 10.08
C GLU A 48 6.15 8.00 9.03
N CYS A 49 5.30 8.78 8.39
CA CYS A 49 5.72 9.76 7.41
C CYS A 49 4.92 11.04 7.59
N HIS A 50 5.51 12.16 7.22
CA HIS A 50 4.85 13.45 7.32
C HIS A 50 4.90 14.18 6.00
N ASN A 51 3.88 15.00 5.81
CA ASN A 51 3.85 16.08 4.84
C ASN A 51 3.82 17.41 5.61
N ASP A 52 3.93 18.55 4.93
CA ASP A 52 3.93 19.89 5.53
C ASP A 52 2.70 20.12 6.43
N LYS A 53 1.56 19.50 6.08
CA LYS A 53 0.26 19.74 6.73
C LYS A 53 -0.22 18.57 7.60
N LYS A 54 0.25 17.35 7.35
CA LYS A 54 -0.33 16.12 7.91
C LYS A 54 0.74 15.10 8.27
N VAL A 55 0.47 14.33 9.30
CA VAL A 55 1.23 13.15 9.73
C VAL A 55 0.44 11.94 9.29
N MET A 56 1.12 10.96 8.72
CA MET A 56 0.55 9.73 8.20
C MET A 56 1.29 8.56 8.84
N ARG A 57 0.55 7.63 9.43
CA ARG A 57 1.05 6.38 9.95
C ARG A 57 0.42 5.26 9.13
N PHE A 58 1.26 4.51 8.44
CA PHE A 58 0.84 3.30 7.75
C PHE A 58 1.33 2.10 8.54
N SER A 59 0.50 1.06 8.67
CA SER A 59 0.98 -0.19 9.23
C SER A 59 0.43 -1.40 8.50
N ALA A 60 1.24 -2.47 8.45
CA ALA A 60 0.83 -3.76 7.93
C ALA A 60 0.94 -4.79 9.05
N GLN A 61 -0.19 -5.35 9.49
CA GLN A 61 -0.21 -6.42 10.49
C GLN A 61 -0.73 -7.70 9.85
N ALA A 62 0.00 -8.80 10.02
CA ALA A 62 -0.48 -10.12 9.66
C ALA A 62 -1.61 -10.53 10.60
N MET A 63 -2.73 -11.02 10.05
CA MET A 63 -3.72 -11.75 10.84
C MET A 63 -3.43 -13.25 10.80
N ASP A 64 -3.27 -13.80 9.59
CA ASP A 64 -2.93 -15.21 9.34
C ASP A 64 -1.75 -15.32 8.36
N GLU A 65 -1.30 -16.55 8.04
CA GLU A 65 -0.17 -16.80 7.12
C GLU A 65 -0.38 -16.22 5.69
N GLU A 66 -1.63 -16.00 5.29
CA GLU A 66 -2.00 -15.50 3.94
C GLU A 66 -2.79 -14.18 3.95
N THR A 67 -3.14 -13.62 5.12
CA THR A 67 -3.98 -12.41 5.23
C THR A 67 -3.26 -11.30 5.99
N THR A 68 -3.11 -10.14 5.35
CA THR A 68 -2.50 -8.95 5.94
C THR A 68 -3.51 -7.80 6.00
N GLN A 69 -3.66 -7.22 7.18
CA GLN A 69 -4.38 -5.98 7.38
C GLN A 69 -3.45 -4.79 7.14
N VAL A 70 -3.88 -3.87 6.29
CA VAL A 70 -3.16 -2.62 6.01
C VAL A 70 -3.97 -1.46 6.59
N PHE A 71 -3.36 -0.80 7.56
CA PHE A 71 -3.87 0.40 8.20
C PHE A 71 -3.25 1.63 7.56
N ALA A 72 -4.09 2.61 7.28
CA ALA A 72 -3.68 3.96 6.89
C ALA A 72 -4.34 4.94 7.86
N ASP A 73 -3.53 5.54 8.72
CA ASP A 73 -3.94 6.56 9.67
C ASP A 73 -3.36 7.90 9.26
N VAL A 74 -4.20 8.90 9.00
CA VAL A 74 -3.76 10.23 8.59
C VAL A 74 -4.38 11.26 9.51
N HIS A 75 -3.53 12.11 10.09
CA HIS A 75 -3.92 13.15 11.02
C HIS A 75 -3.25 14.49 10.66
N GLY A 76 -3.98 15.60 10.80
CA GLY A 76 -3.39 16.93 10.70
C GLY A 76 -2.36 17.18 11.80
N LYS A 77 -1.25 17.87 11.48
CA LYS A 77 -0.24 18.28 12.49
C LYS A 77 -0.82 19.14 13.62
N ARG A 78 -1.99 19.75 13.40
CA ARG A 78 -2.72 20.55 14.38
C ARG A 78 -4.16 20.04 14.44
N ILE A 79 -4.69 19.96 15.66
CA ILE A 79 -6.11 19.68 15.89
C ILE A 79 -6.92 20.83 15.28
N GLN A 80 -7.79 20.51 14.33
CA GLN A 80 -8.66 21.50 13.70
C GLN A 80 -10.05 21.41 14.31
N VAL A 81 -10.38 22.38 15.18
CA VAL A 81 -11.73 22.55 15.68
C VAL A 81 -12.53 23.26 14.57
N TYR A 82 -13.65 22.67 14.15
CA TYR A 82 -14.58 23.21 13.11
C TYR A 82 -14.15 23.11 11.63
N ASN A 83 -13.39 22.10 11.22
CA ASN A 83 -13.21 21.83 9.80
C ASN A 83 -14.15 20.70 9.34
N TRP A 84 -15.21 21.07 8.63
CA TRP A 84 -16.21 20.14 8.07
C TRP A 84 -15.81 19.57 6.71
N LYS A 85 -14.65 19.95 6.16
CA LYS A 85 -14.16 19.41 4.88
C LYS A 85 -13.49 18.06 5.10
N PRO A 86 -13.89 17.00 4.37
CA PRO A 86 -13.23 15.70 4.42
C PRO A 86 -11.76 15.83 4.02
N GLN A 87 -10.86 15.20 4.77
CA GLN A 87 -9.41 15.29 4.57
C GLN A 87 -8.81 13.98 4.03
N ASP A 88 -9.60 13.24 3.29
CA ASP A 88 -9.34 11.81 2.98
C ASP A 88 -8.58 11.61 1.67
N LYS A 89 -8.17 12.71 1.02
CA LYS A 89 -7.52 12.66 -0.29
C LYS A 89 -6.25 11.82 -0.29
N GLU A 90 -5.41 11.92 0.73
CA GLU A 90 -4.17 11.12 0.77
C GLU A 90 -4.44 9.65 1.09
N VAL A 91 -5.44 9.37 1.94
CA VAL A 91 -5.84 7.99 2.24
C VAL A 91 -6.39 7.30 0.99
N ASN A 92 -7.25 7.98 0.23
CA ASN A 92 -7.76 7.45 -1.03
C ASN A 92 -6.62 7.22 -2.04
N LEU A 93 -5.73 8.20 -2.20
CA LEU A 93 -4.58 8.09 -3.11
C LEU A 93 -3.65 6.93 -2.71
N PHE A 94 -3.51 6.66 -1.41
CA PHE A 94 -2.73 5.52 -0.91
C PHE A 94 -3.33 4.21 -1.36
N TYR A 95 -4.64 4.01 -1.12
CA TYR A 95 -5.28 2.76 -1.51
C TYR A 95 -5.36 2.59 -3.03
N ASP A 96 -5.58 3.66 -3.79
CA ASP A 96 -5.59 3.58 -5.26
C ASP A 96 -4.22 3.11 -5.80
N LEU A 97 -3.12 3.68 -5.29
CA LEU A 97 -1.77 3.25 -5.66
C LEU A 97 -1.47 1.83 -5.15
N PHE A 98 -1.90 1.50 -3.93
CA PHE A 98 -1.68 0.19 -3.36
C PHE A 98 -2.40 -0.89 -4.16
N GLU A 99 -3.68 -0.69 -4.49
CA GLU A 99 -4.47 -1.63 -5.28
C GLU A 99 -3.95 -1.79 -6.71
N ASN A 100 -3.46 -0.72 -7.34
CA ASN A 100 -2.77 -0.81 -8.62
C ASN A 100 -1.52 -1.70 -8.53
N LYS A 101 -0.70 -1.52 -7.49
CA LYS A 101 0.47 -2.39 -7.27
C LYS A 101 0.11 -3.81 -6.87
N LEU A 102 -1.01 -4.02 -6.16
CA LEU A 102 -1.51 -5.37 -5.90
C LEU A 102 -1.91 -6.06 -7.21
N ARG A 103 -2.56 -5.32 -8.11
CA ARG A 103 -2.92 -5.83 -9.43
C ARG A 103 -1.68 -6.18 -10.25
N GLU A 104 -0.64 -5.35 -10.21
CA GLU A 104 0.64 -5.66 -10.83
C GLU A 104 1.32 -6.88 -10.18
N TYR A 105 1.36 -6.95 -8.85
CA TYR A 105 1.97 -8.05 -8.11
C TYR A 105 1.30 -9.39 -8.42
N ARG A 106 -0.04 -9.42 -8.42
CA ARG A 106 -0.84 -10.59 -8.84
C ARG A 106 -0.70 -10.89 -10.33
N ALA A 107 -0.40 -9.88 -11.12
CA ALA A 107 -0.12 -10.09 -12.53
C ALA A 107 1.24 -10.76 -12.73
N PHE A 108 2.23 -10.75 -11.83
CA PHE A 108 3.48 -11.44 -12.14
C PHE A 108 3.38 -12.97 -12.05
N ILE A 109 3.30 -13.65 -13.19
CA ILE A 109 3.44 -15.10 -13.35
C ILE A 109 4.89 -15.43 -13.73
N LEU A 110 5.42 -16.50 -13.14
CA LEU A 110 6.71 -17.04 -13.55
C LEU A 110 6.54 -17.82 -14.85
N CYS A 111 7.38 -17.53 -15.84
CA CYS A 111 7.40 -18.32 -17.07
C CYS A 111 7.72 -19.79 -16.76
N PRO A 112 6.96 -20.77 -17.29
CA PRO A 112 7.30 -22.18 -17.13
C PRO A 112 8.63 -22.58 -17.80
N SER A 113 9.11 -21.80 -18.78
CA SER A 113 10.34 -22.13 -19.52
C SER A 113 11.57 -21.38 -19.00
N CYS A 114 11.55 -20.05 -18.94
CA CYS A 114 12.72 -19.26 -18.57
C CYS A 114 12.73 -18.78 -17.11
N LYS A 115 11.64 -19.03 -16.35
CA LYS A 115 11.41 -18.49 -14.99
C LYS A 115 11.49 -16.97 -14.88
N ALA A 116 11.45 -16.25 -16.00
CA ALA A 116 11.36 -14.80 -15.98
C ALA A 116 10.03 -14.37 -15.34
N LYS A 117 10.04 -13.24 -14.62
CA LYS A 117 8.84 -12.61 -14.10
C LYS A 117 8.11 -11.95 -15.26
N ILE A 118 6.94 -12.44 -15.60
CA ILE A 118 6.12 -11.97 -16.73
C ILE A 118 4.78 -11.49 -16.18
N SER A 119 4.15 -10.48 -16.78
CA SER A 119 2.77 -10.14 -16.40
C SER A 119 1.77 -11.19 -16.92
N SER A 120 0.68 -11.41 -16.19
CA SER A 120 -0.33 -12.45 -16.42
C SER A 120 -1.21 -12.09 -17.60
N LEU A 121 -1.15 -10.82 -17.99
CA LEU A 121 -1.85 -10.24 -19.12
C LEU A 121 -1.13 -10.50 -20.44
N VAL A 122 0.16 -10.83 -20.44
CA VAL A 122 0.87 -11.08 -21.70
C VAL A 122 0.74 -12.53 -22.12
N LYS A 123 0.30 -12.70 -23.37
CA LYS A 123 0.15 -14.00 -24.03
C LYS A 123 1.49 -14.67 -24.34
N PHE A 124 2.59 -13.91 -24.31
CA PHE A 124 3.92 -14.35 -24.67
C PHE A 124 4.96 -13.82 -23.68
N CYS A 125 5.95 -14.66 -23.35
CA CYS A 125 7.11 -14.20 -22.61
C CYS A 125 8.00 -13.31 -23.49
N PRO A 126 8.35 -12.09 -23.06
CA PRO A 126 9.25 -11.20 -23.82
C PRO A 126 10.70 -11.71 -23.89
N GLU A 127 11.14 -12.58 -22.97
CA GLU A 127 12.51 -13.10 -22.93
C GLU A 127 12.70 -14.37 -23.76
N CYS A 128 11.74 -15.31 -23.69
CA CYS A 128 11.88 -16.62 -24.36
C CYS A 128 10.90 -16.83 -25.52
N GLY A 129 9.96 -15.91 -25.76
CA GLY A 129 8.95 -16.01 -26.81
C GLY A 129 7.91 -17.11 -26.60
N VAL A 130 8.01 -17.88 -25.51
CA VAL A 130 7.07 -18.98 -25.22
C VAL A 130 5.69 -18.41 -24.89
N PRO A 131 4.61 -18.93 -25.50
CA PRO A 131 3.25 -18.53 -25.15
C PRO A 131 2.95 -18.95 -23.71
N VAL A 132 2.56 -17.97 -22.89
CA VAL A 132 2.09 -18.20 -21.52
C VAL A 132 0.58 -18.40 -21.62
N LYS A 133 0.10 -19.60 -21.31
CA LYS A 133 -1.31 -19.99 -21.29
C LYS A 133 -1.73 -20.30 -19.87
#